data_AF-A0AAW1UC33-F1
#
_entry.id   AF-A0AAW1UC33-F1
#
_cell.length_a   1.000
_cell.length_b   1.000
_cell.length_c   1.000
_cell.angle_alpha   90.00
_cell.angle_beta   90.00
_cell.angle_gamma   90.00
#
_symmetry.space_group_name_H-M   'P 1'
#
loop_
_entity.id
_entity.type
_entity.pdbx_description
1 polymer ?
#
loop_
_entity_poly.entity_id
_entity_poly.type
_entity_poly.pdbx_seq_one_letter_code
_entity_poly.pdbx_strand_id
1 'polypeptide(L)'
;MLRIKQSLFLLPRVEQKKITSFQQKDKISPLDMDNKSDKNRHTNYRQPRGIVGIGHSSKLAIKGIKLLGHVHICKLDPNLTEDCLKDYLNNSGFKDVQCIKLQSRRPEEYSSFRISVPREDLEL
;
A
#
# COMPACT_ATOMS: atom_id res chain seq x y z
N MET A 1 -15.97 27.68 31.36
CA MET A 1 -14.75 26.98 31.83
C MET A 1 -15.09 25.51 32.01
N LEU A 2 -14.91 24.69 30.97
CA LEU A 2 -15.29 23.26 30.95
C LEU A 2 -14.06 22.41 30.61
N ARG A 3 -13.66 21.54 31.54
CA ARG A 3 -12.56 20.58 31.39
C ARG A 3 -13.13 19.26 30.85
N ILE A 4 -12.73 18.87 29.64
CA ILE A 4 -13.01 17.55 29.09
C ILE A 4 -11.75 16.70 29.26
N LYS A 5 -11.88 15.62 30.03
CA LYS A 5 -10.82 14.65 30.33
C LYS A 5 -10.57 13.79 29.08
N GLN A 6 -9.35 13.80 28.56
CA GLN A 6 -8.91 12.89 27.50
C GLN A 6 -8.66 11.50 28.11
N SER A 7 -9.37 10.48 27.63
CA SER A 7 -9.09 9.08 27.92
C SER A 7 -8.10 8.53 26.90
N LEU A 8 -6.87 8.22 27.36
CA LEU A 8 -5.89 7.47 26.58
C LEU A 8 -6.35 6.02 26.40
N PHE A 9 -6.59 5.61 25.16
CA PHE A 9 -6.55 4.19 24.80
C PHE A 9 -5.18 3.86 24.21
N LEU A 10 -4.35 3.17 25.00
CA LEU A 10 -3.12 2.52 24.54
C LEU A 10 -3.49 1.36 23.62
N LEU A 11 -3.02 1.37 22.38
CA LEU A 11 -2.94 0.17 21.53
C LEU A 11 -1.50 -0.36 21.53
N PRO A 12 -1.30 -1.70 21.56
CA PRO A 12 0.02 -2.31 21.65
C PRO A 12 0.78 -2.25 20.31
N ARG A 13 2.09 -2.03 20.45
CA ARG A 13 3.12 -1.89 19.41
C ARG A 13 3.43 -3.26 18.79
N VAL A 14 3.18 -3.42 17.48
CA VAL A 14 3.60 -4.62 16.73
C VAL A 14 5.01 -4.40 16.18
N GLU A 15 5.97 -5.16 16.69
CA GLU A 15 7.35 -5.21 16.20
C GLU A 15 7.42 -5.84 14.81
N GLN A 16 8.00 -5.13 13.85
CA GLN A 16 8.34 -5.67 12.53
C GLN A 16 9.70 -6.38 12.61
N LYS A 17 9.70 -7.72 12.48
CA LYS A 17 10.94 -8.50 12.37
C LYS A 17 11.49 -8.42 10.93
N LYS A 18 12.67 -7.82 10.83
CA LYS A 18 13.53 -7.66 9.65
C LYS A 18 14.16 -9.02 9.32
N ILE A 19 13.88 -9.59 8.15
CA ILE A 19 14.61 -10.77 7.64
C ILE A 19 15.66 -10.27 6.66
N THR A 20 16.91 -10.23 7.13
CA THR A 20 18.10 -10.06 6.30
C THR A 20 18.54 -11.40 5.74
N SER A 21 18.82 -11.43 4.44
CA SER A 21 19.57 -12.48 3.74
C SER A 21 20.98 -12.63 4.31
N PHE A 22 21.56 -13.84 4.26
CA PHE A 22 22.98 -14.06 3.92
C PHE A 22 23.31 -15.55 3.68
N GLN A 23 24.41 -15.78 2.96
CA GLN A 23 24.78 -16.94 2.15
C GLN A 23 25.57 -18.09 2.82
N GLN A 24 25.38 -19.30 2.27
CA GLN A 24 26.37 -20.29 1.75
C GLN A 24 27.60 -20.71 2.59
N LYS A 25 27.76 -22.04 2.79
CA LYS A 25 29.06 -22.76 2.62
C LYS A 25 28.92 -24.29 2.67
N ASP A 26 29.79 -24.91 1.89
CA ASP A 26 29.82 -26.28 1.36
C ASP A 26 30.20 -27.37 2.38
N LYS A 27 29.92 -28.64 2.02
CA LYS A 27 30.81 -29.82 2.21
C LYS A 27 30.29 -31.01 1.39
N ILE A 28 31.20 -31.65 0.63
CA ILE A 28 30.97 -32.73 -0.33
C ILE A 28 31.55 -34.07 0.19
N SER A 29 30.73 -35.13 0.08
CA SER A 29 30.97 -36.59 -0.20
C SER A 29 31.84 -37.47 0.73
N PRO A 30 31.91 -38.83 0.54
CA PRO A 30 31.28 -39.74 -0.46
C PRO A 30 30.74 -41.11 0.09
N LEU A 31 30.31 -41.99 -0.86
CA LEU A 31 29.98 -43.45 -0.79
C LEU A 31 28.45 -43.74 -0.72
N ASP A 32 27.79 -44.57 -1.53
CA ASP A 32 28.22 -45.62 -2.48
C ASP A 32 27.07 -46.05 -3.45
N MET A 33 27.47 -46.51 -4.66
CA MET A 33 26.92 -47.59 -5.52
C MET A 33 25.60 -47.45 -6.33
N ASP A 34 25.79 -47.34 -7.65
CA ASP A 34 25.19 -48.06 -8.80
C ASP A 34 23.66 -48.32 -8.91
N ASN A 35 23.02 -47.73 -9.94
CA ASN A 35 22.66 -48.46 -11.18
C ASN A 35 21.78 -47.67 -12.17
N LYS A 36 22.01 -47.99 -13.45
CA LYS A 36 21.11 -47.88 -14.61
C LYS A 36 20.77 -46.49 -15.17
N SER A 37 21.55 -46.16 -16.19
CA SER A 37 21.18 -45.45 -17.41
C SER A 37 19.74 -45.69 -17.85
N ASP A 38 18.99 -44.60 -18.06
CA ASP A 38 18.17 -44.43 -19.26
C ASP A 38 17.57 -43.02 -19.41
N LYS A 39 17.67 -42.51 -20.65
CA LYS A 39 16.77 -41.54 -21.31
C LYS A 39 16.97 -40.04 -21.04
N ASN A 40 17.81 -39.47 -21.91
CA ASN A 40 17.45 -38.39 -22.84
C ASN A 40 16.63 -37.22 -22.26
N ARG A 41 17.34 -36.19 -21.76
CA ARG A 41 16.77 -34.85 -21.55
C ARG A 41 17.52 -33.86 -22.42
N HIS A 42 17.14 -33.79 -23.69
CA HIS A 42 17.40 -32.59 -24.50
C HIS A 42 16.61 -31.44 -23.88
N THR A 43 17.22 -30.73 -22.93
CA THR A 43 16.71 -29.42 -22.52
C THR A 43 17.12 -28.43 -23.60
N ASN A 44 16.20 -28.13 -24.51
CA ASN A 44 16.35 -27.00 -25.43
C ASN A 44 16.40 -25.72 -24.58
N TYR A 45 17.61 -25.29 -24.21
CA TYR A 45 17.83 -23.96 -23.66
C TYR A 45 17.47 -22.95 -24.75
N ARG A 46 16.27 -22.36 -24.65
CA ARG A 46 15.94 -21.15 -25.40
C ARG A 46 16.93 -20.08 -24.94
N GLN A 47 17.83 -19.67 -25.83
CA GLN A 47 18.71 -18.54 -25.55
C GLN A 47 17.84 -17.30 -25.25
N PRO A 48 18.15 -16.53 -24.19
CA PRO A 48 17.45 -15.29 -23.93
C PRO A 48 17.69 -14.36 -25.11
N ARG A 49 16.61 -13.93 -25.76
CA ARG A 49 16.68 -12.90 -26.81
C ARG A 49 17.30 -11.65 -26.19
N GLY A 50 18.33 -11.13 -26.85
CA GLY A 50 19.10 -9.98 -26.39
C GLY A 50 18.23 -8.78 -26.03
N ILE A 51 18.69 -7.99 -25.07
CA ILE A 51 18.04 -6.75 -24.65
C ILE A 51 18.01 -5.80 -25.85
N VAL A 52 16.83 -5.64 -26.45
CA VAL A 52 16.60 -4.66 -27.51
C VAL A 52 16.26 -3.33 -26.85
N GLY A 53 17.15 -2.35 -27.01
CA GLY A 53 16.86 -0.93 -26.82
C GLY A 53 17.64 -0.26 -25.69
N ILE A 54 18.81 0.29 -26.02
CA ILE A 54 19.34 1.45 -25.28
C ILE A 54 18.55 2.66 -25.79
N GLY A 55 17.38 2.88 -25.21
CA GLY A 55 16.64 4.13 -25.38
C GLY A 55 17.19 5.13 -24.37
N HIS A 56 17.78 6.24 -24.84
CA HIS A 56 18.05 7.39 -23.98
C HIS A 56 16.73 7.90 -23.40
N SER A 57 16.39 7.47 -22.18
CA SER A 57 15.29 8.07 -21.44
C SER A 57 15.70 9.50 -21.14
N SER A 58 15.01 10.48 -21.75
CA SER A 58 14.99 11.83 -21.21
C SER A 58 14.76 11.71 -19.70
N LYS A 59 15.56 12.41 -18.89
CA LYS A 59 15.47 12.38 -17.43
C LYS A 59 14.06 12.80 -17.02
N LEU A 60 13.14 11.84 -16.91
CA LEU A 60 11.86 11.98 -16.25
C LEU A 60 12.19 12.13 -14.78
N ALA A 61 12.34 13.38 -14.34
CA ALA A 61 12.47 13.69 -12.92
C ALA A 61 11.19 13.21 -12.23
N ILE A 62 11.29 12.10 -11.51
CA ILE A 62 10.18 11.60 -10.68
C ILE A 62 9.97 12.64 -9.58
N LYS A 63 8.91 13.44 -9.71
CA LYS A 63 8.53 14.40 -8.68
C LYS A 63 7.94 13.62 -7.50
N GLY A 64 8.46 13.85 -6.30
CA GLY A 64 7.89 13.31 -5.08
C GLY A 64 6.43 13.74 -4.93
N ILE A 65 5.56 12.78 -4.63
CA ILE A 65 4.13 13.01 -4.36
C ILE A 65 3.99 13.23 -2.85
N LYS A 66 3.14 14.20 -2.44
CA LYS A 66 2.81 14.38 -1.03
C LYS A 66 2.13 13.12 -0.48
N LEU A 67 2.54 12.70 0.71
CA LEU A 67 1.88 11.59 1.39
C LEU A 67 0.46 12.02 1.79
N LEU A 68 -0.53 11.20 1.43
CA LEU A 68 -1.92 11.43 1.80
C LEU A 68 -2.31 10.45 2.92
N GLY A 69 -2.94 10.95 3.97
CA GLY A 69 -3.69 10.17 4.94
C GLY A 69 -5.09 9.87 4.39
N HIS A 70 -5.58 8.66 4.63
CA HIS A 70 -6.91 8.24 4.18
C HIS A 70 -7.78 7.85 5.37
N VAL A 71 -8.97 8.43 5.44
CA VAL A 71 -9.99 8.10 6.44
C VAL A 71 -11.24 7.61 5.72
N HIS A 72 -11.81 6.52 6.23
CA HIS A 72 -13.08 6.00 5.76
C HIS A 72 -14.18 6.37 6.76
N ILE A 73 -15.16 7.13 6.31
CA ILE A 73 -16.33 7.49 7.11
C ILE A 73 -17.53 6.73 6.57
N CYS A 74 -18.26 6.07 7.47
CA CYS A 74 -19.45 5.27 7.16
C CYS A 74 -20.67 5.84 7.88
N LYS A 75 -21.86 5.38 7.48
CA LYS A 75 -23.13 5.68 8.17
C LYS A 75 -23.46 7.17 8.20
N LEU A 76 -23.15 7.89 7.12
CA LEU A 76 -23.60 9.26 6.92
C LEU A 76 -24.96 9.29 6.23
N ASP A 77 -25.60 10.46 6.24
CA ASP A 77 -26.88 10.70 5.56
C ASP A 77 -26.79 10.25 4.08
N PRO A 78 -27.76 9.46 3.56
CA PRO A 78 -27.74 8.98 2.18
C PRO A 78 -27.69 10.11 1.14
N ASN A 79 -28.31 11.26 1.45
CA ASN A 79 -28.40 12.43 0.57
C ASN A 79 -27.15 13.31 0.61
N LEU A 80 -26.21 13.03 1.52
CA LEU A 80 -24.97 13.77 1.60
C LEU A 80 -24.18 13.62 0.29
N THR A 81 -23.71 14.75 -0.23
CA THR A 81 -22.86 14.82 -1.42
C THR A 81 -21.39 15.00 -1.00
N GLU A 82 -20.48 14.73 -1.93
CA GLU A 82 -19.05 14.94 -1.71
C GLU A 82 -18.73 16.41 -1.44
N ASP A 83 -19.43 17.32 -2.11
CA ASP A 83 -19.18 18.76 -2.01
C ASP A 83 -19.54 19.30 -0.63
N CYS A 84 -20.68 18.89 -0.05
CA CYS A 84 -21.04 19.24 1.32
C CYS A 84 -19.98 18.77 2.33
N LEU A 85 -19.41 17.58 2.12
CA LEU A 85 -18.38 17.04 2.99
C LEU A 85 -17.03 17.75 2.80
N LYS A 86 -16.66 18.08 1.56
CA LYS A 86 -15.48 18.89 1.25
C LYS A 86 -15.58 20.27 1.88
N ASP A 87 -16.70 20.95 1.72
CA ASP A 87 -16.94 22.28 2.30
C ASP A 87 -16.84 22.27 3.82
N TYR A 88 -17.42 21.24 4.47
CA TYR A 88 -17.31 21.05 5.91
C TYR A 88 -15.85 20.89 6.38
N LEU A 89 -15.06 20.08 5.67
CA LEU A 89 -13.66 19.84 6.02
C LEU A 89 -12.78 21.06 5.73
N ASN A 90 -13.04 21.77 4.63
CA ASN A 90 -12.37 23.03 4.31
C ASN A 90 -12.63 24.09 5.38
N ASN A 91 -13.88 24.22 5.84
CA ASN A 91 -14.25 25.13 6.93
C ASN A 91 -13.63 24.74 8.28
N SER A 92 -13.30 23.46 8.46
CA SER A 92 -12.63 22.94 9.65
C SER A 92 -11.11 23.16 9.62
N GLY A 93 -10.55 23.69 8.53
CA GLY A 93 -9.14 24.03 8.40
C GLY A 93 -8.29 23.03 7.61
N PHE A 94 -8.88 21.94 7.10
CA PHE A 94 -8.16 21.01 6.22
C PHE A 94 -8.04 21.61 4.82
N LYS A 95 -6.84 21.55 4.22
CA LYS A 95 -6.60 22.03 2.85
C LYS A 95 -6.42 20.84 1.91
N ASP A 96 -6.65 21.06 0.62
CA ASP A 96 -6.46 20.05 -0.44
C ASP A 96 -7.18 18.71 -0.18
N VAL A 97 -8.39 18.78 0.40
CA VAL A 97 -9.21 17.62 0.76
C VAL A 97 -9.79 16.97 -0.50
N GLN A 98 -9.56 15.66 -0.65
CA GLN A 98 -10.25 14.85 -1.65
C GLN A 98 -11.30 13.96 -0.98
N CYS A 99 -12.56 14.21 -1.23
CA CYS A 99 -13.66 13.32 -0.84
C CYS A 99 -14.13 12.52 -2.04
N ILE A 100 -14.33 11.22 -1.85
CA ILE A 100 -14.90 10.29 -2.82
C ILE A 100 -16.04 9.54 -2.13
N LYS A 101 -17.24 9.61 -2.69
CA LYS A 101 -18.40 8.84 -2.24
C LYS A 101 -18.21 7.40 -2.68
N LEU A 102 -18.33 6.50 -1.71
CA LEU A 102 -18.21 5.07 -1.92
C LEU A 102 -19.60 4.44 -2.08
N GLN A 103 -19.66 3.37 -2.87
CA GLN A 103 -20.87 2.56 -2.96
C GLN A 103 -21.10 1.86 -1.61
N SER A 104 -22.16 2.30 -0.92
CA SER A 104 -22.57 1.72 0.35
C SER A 104 -23.41 0.47 0.11
N ARG A 105 -23.37 -0.49 1.06
CA ARG A 105 -24.17 -1.72 0.96
C ARG A 105 -25.68 -1.44 0.95
N ARG A 106 -26.12 -0.36 1.61
CA ARG A 106 -27.51 0.10 1.64
C ARG A 106 -27.55 1.62 1.36
N PRO A 107 -27.50 2.03 0.09
CA PRO A 107 -27.38 3.44 -0.28
C PRO A 107 -28.60 4.29 0.09
N GLU A 108 -29.77 3.67 0.30
CA GLU A 108 -30.99 4.33 0.76
C GLU A 108 -30.96 4.62 2.27
N GLU A 109 -30.24 3.82 3.06
CA GLU A 109 -30.14 3.99 4.51
C GLU A 109 -28.95 4.87 4.89
N TYR A 110 -27.83 4.74 4.18
CA TYR A 110 -26.62 5.48 4.48
C TYR A 110 -25.66 5.61 3.29
N SER A 111 -24.78 6.60 3.41
CA SER A 111 -23.63 6.80 2.54
C SER A 111 -22.30 6.59 3.27
N SER A 112 -21.25 6.35 2.49
CA SER A 112 -19.88 6.14 2.98
C SER A 112 -18.92 6.92 2.08
N PHE A 113 -17.84 7.44 2.65
CA PHE A 113 -16.89 8.30 1.94
C PHE A 113 -15.47 7.94 2.30
N ARG A 114 -14.60 7.95 1.29
CA ARG A 114 -13.15 7.98 1.47
C ARG A 114 -12.69 9.43 1.41
N ILE A 115 -12.03 9.86 2.46
CA ILE A 115 -11.46 11.20 2.58
C ILE A 115 -9.96 11.05 2.53
N SER A 116 -9.32 11.82 1.67
CA SER A 116 -7.87 11.86 1.54
C SER A 116 -7.40 13.28 1.81
N VAL A 117 -6.48 13.42 2.75
CA VAL A 117 -5.91 14.71 3.14
C VAL A 117 -4.39 14.60 3.21
N PRO A 118 -3.63 15.69 3.01
CA PRO A 118 -2.20 15.71 3.23
C PRO A 118 -1.86 15.18 4.62
N ARG A 119 -0.84 14.31 4.73
CA ARG A 119 -0.45 13.73 6.01
C ARG A 119 -0.04 14.79 7.03
N GLU A 120 0.52 15.90 6.56
CA GLU A 120 0.89 17.08 7.36
C GLU A 120 -0.32 17.66 8.13
N ASP A 121 -1.52 17.59 7.54
CA ASP A 121 -2.75 18.08 8.17
C ASP A 121 -3.39 17.04 9.11
N LEU A 122 -2.84 15.82 9.16
CA LEU A 122 -3.38 14.70 9.95
C LEU A 122 -2.62 14.45 11.26
N GLU A 123 -1.62 15.27 11.59
CA GLU A 123 -0.85 15.15 12.83
C GLU A 123 -1.72 15.61 14.02
N LEU A 124 -2.19 14.62 14.80
CA LEU A 124 -2.88 14.76 16.10
C LEU A 124 -1.88 14.74 17.26
#